data_AF-A0A960WU92-F1
#
_entry.id   AF-A0A960WU92-F1
#
_cell.length_a   1.000
_cell.length_b   1.000
_cell.length_c   1.000
_cell.angle_alpha   90.00
_cell.angle_beta   90.00
_cell.angle_gamma   90.00
#
_symmetry.space_group_name_H-M   'P 1'
#
loop_
_entity.id
_entity.type
_entity.pdbx_description
1 polymer ?
#
loop_
_entity_poly.entity_id
_entity_poly.type
_entity_poly.pdbx_seq_one_letter_code
_entity_poly.pdbx_strand_id
1 'polypeptide(L)'
;MAKRARDSGGSVNLFPFLSILICIIGCLTLIIVVINLVVMNKGEGKTPEEVERAREFVTLKKERDENQQEADKLRQQIENLIQQNRDAIQLQDKLILLKKTLENQEEIDKSREELIAKFNLLQTTNKKLVEDEKFLQEEIKKKEAELAKRAEPPKPAALQVRPSGSSATTRPHFVEISERGVYLHRSLTQEPPVIPVASLNQSPEFIEFLKMIASQPYNRLIFLVRGTPGAVKTLNEATGVVAGYNRANGTEIIPGRLPLPGEGKVDLQLFAQYLEP
;
A
#
# COMPACT_ATOMS: atom_id res chain seq x y z
N MET A 1 -164.53 56.55 30.06
CA MET A 1 -163.21 57.22 30.13
C MET A 1 -162.17 56.11 30.36
N ALA A 2 -161.02 55.98 29.71
CA ALA A 2 -160.28 56.73 28.69
C ALA A 2 -159.25 55.76 28.02
N LYS A 3 -158.76 56.12 26.84
CA LYS A 3 -157.76 55.41 26.00
C LYS A 3 -156.33 55.45 26.56
N ARG A 4 -155.50 54.45 26.20
CA ARG A 4 -154.05 54.50 25.78
C ARG A 4 -153.62 53.09 25.35
N ALA A 5 -153.28 52.78 24.08
CA ALA A 5 -152.15 53.14 23.21
C ALA A 5 -151.04 52.05 23.20
N ARG A 6 -150.70 51.58 21.99
CA ARG A 6 -149.79 50.47 21.61
C ARG A 6 -148.32 50.70 22.00
N ASP A 7 -147.57 49.60 22.16
CA ASP A 7 -146.17 49.53 21.69
C ASP A 7 -145.86 48.17 21.05
N SER A 8 -144.93 48.21 20.12
CA SER A 8 -144.58 47.24 19.08
C SER A 8 -143.09 46.95 19.16
N GLY A 9 -142.72 45.72 19.51
CA GLY A 9 -141.36 45.21 19.47
C GLY A 9 -141.31 43.90 18.67
N GLY A 10 -140.79 43.96 17.44
CA GLY A 10 -140.64 42.81 16.56
C GLY A 10 -139.51 41.88 17.00
N SER A 11 -139.86 40.70 17.50
CA SER A 11 -138.95 39.59 17.66
C SER A 11 -138.69 38.95 16.29
N VAL A 12 -137.59 39.31 15.63
CA VAL A 12 -137.11 38.56 14.47
C VAL A 12 -136.57 37.23 14.99
N ASN A 13 -137.18 36.12 14.60
CA ASN A 13 -136.70 34.78 14.96
C ASN A 13 -135.25 34.61 14.45
N LEU A 14 -134.28 34.59 15.36
CA LEU A 14 -132.86 34.35 15.06
C LEU A 14 -132.54 32.89 14.67
N PHE A 15 -133.48 31.97 14.91
CA PHE A 15 -133.31 30.53 14.69
C PHE A 15 -132.97 30.13 13.23
N PRO A 16 -133.64 30.67 12.20
CA PRO A 16 -133.34 30.34 10.81
C PRO A 16 -131.98 30.88 10.35
N PHE A 17 -131.59 32.07 10.84
CA PHE A 17 -130.33 32.71 10.44
C PHE A 17 -129.11 32.00 11.03
N LEU A 18 -129.21 31.56 12.29
CA LEU A 18 -128.15 30.77 12.95
C LEU A 18 -127.97 29.41 12.26
N SER A 19 -129.05 28.74 11.86
CA SER A 19 -129.00 27.44 11.17
C SER A 19 -128.32 27.53 9.80
N ILE A 20 -128.57 28.60 9.04
CA ILE A 20 -127.91 28.82 7.73
C ILE A 20 -126.42 29.12 7.94
N LEU A 21 -126.08 29.94 8.93
CA LEU A 21 -124.70 30.33 9.22
C LEU A 21 -123.85 29.14 9.70
N ILE A 22 -124.39 28.28 10.58
CA ILE A 22 -123.73 27.04 11.02
C ILE A 22 -123.54 26.07 9.84
N CYS A 23 -124.53 25.97 8.94
CA CYS A 23 -124.44 25.12 7.76
C CYS A 23 -123.34 25.59 6.79
N ILE A 24 -123.22 26.90 6.57
CA ILE A 24 -122.16 27.48 5.72
C ILE A 24 -120.77 27.26 6.33
N ILE A 25 -120.61 27.50 7.64
CA ILE A 25 -119.35 27.23 8.35
C ILE A 25 -119.01 25.74 8.26
N GLY A 26 -120.00 24.86 8.48
CA GLY A 26 -119.84 23.41 8.36
C GLY A 26 -119.35 22.98 6.97
N CYS A 27 -120.01 23.44 5.90
CA CYS A 27 -119.58 23.16 4.53
C CYS A 27 -118.16 23.67 4.23
N LEU A 28 -117.80 24.86 4.72
CA LEU A 28 -116.48 25.45 4.49
C LEU A 28 -115.38 24.71 5.25
N THR A 29 -115.63 24.29 6.50
CA THR A 29 -114.69 23.44 7.26
C THR A 29 -114.48 22.08 6.62
N LEU A 30 -115.54 21.47 6.07
CA LEU A 30 -115.44 20.17 5.39
C LEU A 30 -114.59 20.26 4.12
N ILE A 31 -114.74 21.34 3.34
CA ILE A 31 -113.89 21.61 2.17
C ILE A 31 -112.41 21.78 2.56
N ILE A 32 -112.12 22.55 3.61
CA ILE A 32 -110.74 22.76 4.09
C ILE A 32 -110.12 21.44 4.56
N VAL A 33 -110.87 20.61 5.28
CA VAL A 33 -110.39 19.29 5.74
C VAL A 33 -110.09 18.40 4.54
N VAL A 34 -110.96 18.35 3.53
CA VAL A 34 -110.73 17.54 2.31
C VAL A 34 -109.51 18.03 1.53
N ILE A 35 -109.33 19.34 1.37
CA ILE A 35 -108.16 19.90 0.68
C ILE A 35 -106.86 19.57 1.44
N ASN A 36 -106.85 19.74 2.76
CA ASN A 36 -105.68 19.37 3.58
C ASN A 36 -105.39 17.86 3.50
N LEU A 37 -106.42 17.01 3.50
CA LEU A 37 -106.26 15.56 3.37
C LEU A 37 -105.71 15.18 1.99
N VAL A 38 -106.12 15.87 0.92
CA VAL A 38 -105.57 15.68 -0.43
C VAL A 38 -104.13 16.19 -0.55
N VAL A 39 -103.77 17.29 0.12
CA VAL A 39 -102.39 17.80 0.14
C VAL A 39 -101.47 16.89 0.96
N MET A 40 -101.92 16.38 2.11
CA MET A 40 -101.18 15.41 2.92
C MET A 40 -101.00 14.08 2.17
N ASN A 41 -102.06 13.55 1.53
CA ASN A 41 -101.96 12.32 0.74
C ASN A 41 -101.10 12.47 -0.54
N LYS A 42 -100.95 13.69 -1.08
CA LYS A 42 -100.02 13.95 -2.20
C LYS A 42 -98.57 14.14 -1.76
N GLY A 43 -98.31 14.30 -0.45
CA GLY A 43 -96.98 14.60 0.11
C GLY A 43 -96.27 13.42 0.79
N GLU A 44 -96.85 12.22 0.84
CA GLU A 44 -96.29 11.08 1.58
C GLU A 44 -95.47 10.09 0.72
N GLY A 45 -95.32 10.35 -0.58
CA GLY A 45 -94.38 9.62 -1.43
C GLY A 45 -93.04 10.35 -1.49
N LYS A 46 -91.93 9.64 -1.24
CA LYS A 46 -90.59 10.16 -1.57
C LYS A 46 -90.61 10.68 -3.01
N THR A 47 -90.09 11.88 -3.23
CA THR A 47 -90.02 12.42 -4.59
C THR A 47 -89.12 11.52 -5.46
N PRO A 48 -89.37 11.39 -6.78
CA PRO A 48 -88.56 10.53 -7.65
C PRO A 48 -87.06 10.83 -7.54
N GLU A 49 -86.71 12.12 -7.41
CA GLU A 49 -85.34 12.60 -7.25
C GLU A 49 -84.68 12.19 -5.92
N GLU A 50 -85.43 12.12 -4.81
CA GLU A 50 -84.91 11.64 -3.52
C GLU A 50 -84.61 10.14 -3.55
N VAL A 51 -85.40 9.38 -4.29
CA VAL A 51 -85.18 7.95 -4.49
C VAL A 51 -83.95 7.70 -5.37
N GLU A 52 -83.76 8.50 -6.43
CA GLU A 52 -82.57 8.44 -7.28
C GLU A 52 -81.31 8.83 -6.53
N ARG A 53 -81.30 9.96 -5.81
CA ARG A 53 -80.16 10.37 -4.97
C ARG A 53 -79.79 9.32 -3.91
N ALA A 54 -80.78 8.66 -3.30
CA ALA A 54 -80.53 7.58 -2.35
C ALA A 54 -79.90 6.35 -3.02
N ARG A 55 -80.31 6.02 -4.25
CA ARG A 55 -79.71 4.93 -5.04
C ARG A 55 -78.27 5.25 -5.42
N GLU A 56 -78.01 6.46 -5.91
CA GLU A 56 -76.67 6.95 -6.25
C GLU A 56 -75.74 6.96 -5.03
N PHE A 57 -76.23 7.38 -3.86
CA PHE A 57 -75.45 7.34 -2.64
C PHE A 57 -75.06 5.90 -2.25
N VAL A 58 -75.97 4.93 -2.44
CA VAL A 58 -75.69 3.52 -2.16
C VAL A 58 -74.67 2.94 -3.16
N THR A 59 -74.75 3.28 -4.45
CA THR A 59 -73.78 2.81 -5.45
C THR A 59 -72.41 3.44 -5.22
N LEU A 60 -72.33 4.75 -5.00
CA LEU A 60 -71.08 5.45 -4.70
C LEU A 60 -70.45 4.94 -3.40
N LYS A 61 -71.25 4.59 -2.40
CA LYS A 61 -70.74 3.99 -1.16
C LYS A 61 -70.14 2.61 -1.40
N LYS A 62 -70.79 1.76 -2.21
CA LYS A 62 -70.26 0.46 -2.60
C LYS A 62 -68.95 0.59 -3.38
N GLU A 63 -68.89 1.47 -4.39
CA GLU A 63 -67.67 1.72 -5.15
C GLU A 63 -66.53 2.23 -4.27
N ARG A 64 -66.84 3.10 -3.29
CA ARG A 64 -65.85 3.55 -2.32
C ARG A 64 -65.34 2.41 -1.46
N ASP A 65 -66.24 1.57 -0.95
CA ASP A 65 -65.86 0.43 -0.11
C ASP A 65 -65.02 -0.60 -0.90
N GLU A 66 -65.37 -0.86 -2.17
CA GLU A 66 -64.59 -1.73 -3.08
C GLU A 66 -63.21 -1.13 -3.39
N ASN A 67 -63.13 0.14 -3.76
CA ASN A 67 -61.86 0.85 -4.00
C ASN A 67 -60.98 0.87 -2.74
N GLN A 68 -61.59 0.98 -1.56
CA GLN A 68 -60.86 0.98 -0.29
C GLN A 68 -60.32 -0.42 0.04
N GLN A 69 -61.08 -1.48 -0.24
CA GLN A 69 -60.59 -2.86 -0.13
C GLN A 69 -59.46 -3.15 -1.13
N GLU A 70 -59.55 -2.66 -2.36
CA GLU A 70 -58.47 -2.79 -3.35
C GLU A 70 -57.22 -2.03 -2.93
N ALA A 71 -57.37 -0.80 -2.40
CA ALA A 71 -56.26 -0.03 -1.86
C ALA A 71 -55.58 -0.76 -0.69
N ASP A 72 -56.33 -1.40 0.19
CA ASP A 72 -55.79 -2.17 1.31
C ASP A 72 -55.07 -3.44 0.83
N LYS A 73 -55.61 -4.15 -0.17
CA LYS A 73 -54.92 -5.29 -0.81
C LYS A 73 -53.61 -4.88 -1.47
N LEU A 74 -53.62 -3.76 -2.21
CA LEU A 74 -52.43 -3.22 -2.86
C LEU A 74 -51.37 -2.81 -1.83
N ARG A 75 -51.78 -2.20 -0.71
CA ARG A 75 -50.86 -1.87 0.40
C ARG A 75 -50.20 -3.11 0.98
N GLN A 76 -50.97 -4.17 1.24
CA GLN A 76 -50.43 -5.45 1.72
C GLN A 76 -49.44 -6.07 0.73
N GLN A 77 -49.75 -6.02 -0.57
CA GLN A 77 -48.84 -6.51 -1.62
C GLN A 77 -47.55 -5.71 -1.67
N ILE A 78 -47.62 -4.37 -1.58
CA ILE A 78 -46.44 -3.50 -1.53
C ILE A 78 -45.58 -3.83 -0.31
N GLU A 79 -46.18 -4.02 0.86
CA GLU A 79 -45.45 -4.34 2.08
C GLU A 79 -44.76 -5.72 2.00
N ASN A 80 -45.46 -6.71 1.44
CA ASN A 80 -44.87 -8.03 1.15
C ASN A 80 -43.70 -7.93 0.16
N LEU A 81 -43.83 -7.14 -0.91
CA LEU A 81 -42.76 -6.93 -1.89
C LEU A 81 -41.56 -6.21 -1.29
N ILE A 82 -41.79 -5.22 -0.42
CA ILE A 82 -40.72 -4.53 0.31
C ILE A 82 -39.98 -5.53 1.20
N GLN A 83 -40.71 -6.40 1.90
CA GLN A 83 -40.10 -7.40 2.77
C GLN A 83 -39.29 -8.42 1.96
N GLN A 84 -39.83 -8.94 0.86
CA GLN A 84 -39.11 -9.84 -0.04
C GLN A 84 -37.85 -9.21 -0.62
N ASN A 85 -37.90 -7.91 -0.98
CA ASN A 85 -36.75 -7.19 -1.49
C ASN A 85 -35.66 -7.05 -0.41
N ARG A 86 -36.05 -6.71 0.83
CA ARG A 86 -35.12 -6.68 1.98
C ARG A 86 -34.47 -8.03 2.21
N ASP A 87 -35.24 -9.11 2.19
CA ASP A 87 -34.73 -10.47 2.38
C ASP A 87 -33.77 -10.87 1.23
N ALA A 88 -34.10 -10.50 -0.01
CA ALA A 88 -33.25 -10.73 -1.17
C ALA A 88 -31.91 -9.97 -1.06
N ILE A 89 -31.92 -8.70 -0.63
CA ILE A 89 -30.70 -7.91 -0.39
C ILE A 89 -29.84 -8.58 0.69
N GLN A 90 -30.44 -8.99 1.82
CA GLN A 90 -29.69 -9.67 2.87
C GLN A 90 -29.06 -10.99 2.40
N LEU A 91 -29.77 -11.72 1.54
CA LEU A 91 -29.28 -12.98 1.00
C LEU A 91 -28.14 -12.74 0.00
N GLN A 92 -28.22 -11.67 -0.79
CA GLN A 92 -27.15 -11.22 -1.67
C GLN A 92 -25.90 -10.83 -0.88
N ASP A 93 -26.05 -10.07 0.22
CA ASP A 93 -24.93 -9.68 1.08
C ASP A 93 -24.23 -10.90 1.70
N LYS A 94 -25.01 -11.88 2.17
CA LYS A 94 -24.47 -13.16 2.66
C LYS A 94 -23.71 -13.91 1.57
N LEU A 95 -24.22 -13.95 0.34
CA LEU A 95 -23.53 -14.58 -0.78
C LEU A 95 -22.22 -13.88 -1.12
N ILE A 96 -22.17 -12.55 -1.08
CA ILE A 96 -20.95 -11.78 -1.31
C ILE A 96 -19.91 -12.10 -0.22
N LEU A 97 -20.34 -12.15 1.04
CA LEU A 97 -19.45 -12.50 2.15
C LEU A 97 -18.91 -13.92 2.03
N LEU A 98 -19.76 -14.89 1.68
CA LEU A 98 -19.35 -16.28 1.45
C LEU A 98 -18.37 -16.42 0.28
N LYS A 99 -18.59 -15.68 -0.82
CA LYS A 99 -17.63 -15.66 -1.94
C LYS A 99 -16.26 -15.13 -1.51
N LYS A 100 -16.22 -14.01 -0.78
CA LYS A 100 -14.97 -13.45 -0.24
C LYS A 100 -14.25 -14.43 0.68
N THR A 101 -14.98 -15.15 1.54
CA THR A 101 -14.35 -16.16 2.41
C THR A 101 -13.77 -17.32 1.61
N LEU A 102 -14.41 -17.72 0.51
CA LEU A 102 -13.95 -18.81 -0.35
C LEU A 102 -12.73 -18.39 -1.17
N GLU A 103 -12.73 -17.18 -1.74
CA GLU A 103 -11.56 -16.60 -2.43
C GLU A 103 -10.34 -16.52 -1.49
N ASN A 104 -10.53 -16.03 -0.27
CA ASN A 104 -9.46 -16.01 0.74
C ASN A 104 -8.94 -17.41 1.07
N GLN A 105 -9.82 -18.43 1.06
CA GLN A 105 -9.44 -19.80 1.36
C GLN A 105 -8.62 -20.42 0.23
N GLU A 106 -8.98 -20.15 -1.04
CA GLU A 106 -8.17 -20.55 -2.19
C GLU A 106 -6.78 -19.90 -2.18
N GLU A 107 -6.66 -18.63 -1.78
CA GLU A 107 -5.36 -17.98 -1.61
C GLU A 107 -4.53 -18.63 -0.49
N ILE A 108 -5.18 -18.96 0.64
CA ILE A 108 -4.53 -19.69 1.73
C ILE A 108 -4.04 -21.05 1.26
N ASP A 109 -4.84 -21.79 0.49
CA ASP A 109 -4.45 -23.13 0.01
C ASP A 109 -3.30 -23.07 -1.00
N LYS A 110 -3.30 -22.09 -1.92
CA LYS A 110 -2.14 -21.82 -2.80
C LYS A 110 -0.88 -21.51 -1.99
N SER A 111 -1.01 -20.64 -0.98
CA SER A 111 0.13 -20.29 -0.12
C SER A 111 0.68 -21.49 0.65
N ARG A 112 -0.19 -22.42 1.08
CA ARG A 112 0.19 -23.67 1.74
C ARG A 112 0.94 -24.59 0.79
N GLU A 113 0.45 -24.76 -0.43
CA GLU A 113 1.13 -25.58 -1.46
C GLU A 113 2.53 -25.05 -1.77
N GLU A 114 2.67 -23.73 -1.94
CA GLU A 114 3.99 -23.09 -2.12
C GLU A 114 4.91 -23.33 -0.92
N LEU A 115 4.37 -23.24 0.30
CA LEU A 115 5.14 -23.45 1.52
C LEU A 115 5.62 -24.90 1.64
N ILE A 116 4.78 -25.87 1.28
CA ILE A 116 5.14 -27.30 1.23
C ILE A 116 6.22 -27.54 0.18
N ALA A 117 6.10 -26.94 -1.01
CA ALA A 117 7.11 -27.06 -2.06
C ALA A 117 8.46 -26.49 -1.61
N LYS A 118 8.46 -25.29 -1.00
CA LYS A 118 9.67 -24.68 -0.42
C LYS A 118 10.26 -25.54 0.68
N PHE A 119 9.43 -26.08 1.57
CA PHE A 119 9.87 -26.95 2.66
C PHE A 119 10.55 -28.22 2.12
N ASN A 120 9.95 -28.88 1.13
CA ASN A 120 10.55 -30.06 0.50
C ASN A 120 11.88 -29.73 -0.18
N LEU A 121 11.95 -28.60 -0.89
CA LEU A 121 13.20 -28.14 -1.50
C LEU A 121 14.28 -27.93 -0.45
N LEU A 122 13.98 -27.17 0.62
CA LEU A 122 14.87 -26.95 1.75
C LEU A 122 15.33 -28.25 2.40
N GLN A 123 14.44 -29.23 2.54
CA GLN A 123 14.80 -30.52 3.11
C GLN A 123 15.78 -31.28 2.20
N THR A 124 15.59 -31.23 0.88
CA THR A 124 16.51 -31.86 -0.07
C THR A 124 17.86 -31.16 -0.14
N THR A 125 17.90 -29.83 -0.10
CA THR A 125 19.16 -29.08 -0.08
C THR A 125 19.90 -29.30 1.22
N ASN A 126 19.21 -29.34 2.36
CA ASN A 126 19.83 -29.62 3.64
C ASN A 126 20.48 -31.02 3.67
N LYS A 127 19.79 -32.04 3.13
CA LYS A 127 20.39 -33.38 2.98
C LYS A 127 21.68 -33.36 2.15
N LYS A 128 21.69 -32.67 1.00
CA LYS A 128 22.89 -32.52 0.18
C LYS A 128 24.00 -31.78 0.90
N LEU A 129 23.70 -30.69 1.60
CA LEU A 129 24.68 -29.95 2.38
C LEU A 129 25.32 -30.81 3.48
N VAL A 130 24.53 -31.66 4.15
CA VAL A 130 25.06 -32.61 5.15
C VAL A 130 25.96 -33.67 4.51
N GLU A 131 25.63 -34.14 3.30
CA GLU A 131 26.49 -35.05 2.54
C GLU A 131 27.80 -34.37 2.10
N ASP A 132 27.71 -33.16 1.57
CA ASP A 132 28.84 -32.33 1.15
C ASP A 132 29.74 -31.98 2.35
N GLU A 133 29.15 -31.65 3.50
CA GLU A 133 29.89 -31.37 4.73
C GLU A 133 30.70 -32.59 5.17
N LYS A 134 30.11 -33.79 5.15
CA LYS A 134 30.84 -35.04 5.46
C LYS A 134 31.98 -35.28 4.49
N PHE A 135 31.73 -35.10 3.19
CA PHE A 135 32.76 -35.26 2.16
C PHE A 135 33.93 -34.29 2.37
N LEU A 136 33.63 -33.01 2.60
CA LEU A 136 34.63 -31.98 2.86
C LEU A 136 35.41 -32.23 4.15
N GLN A 137 34.75 -32.71 5.21
CA GLN A 137 35.43 -33.10 6.45
C GLN A 137 36.41 -34.26 6.22
N GLU A 138 36.05 -35.25 5.40
CA GLU A 138 36.98 -36.33 5.02
C GLU A 138 38.14 -35.82 4.17
N GLU A 139 37.89 -34.89 3.25
CA GLU A 139 38.93 -34.28 2.42
C GLU A 139 39.88 -33.40 3.24
N ILE A 140 39.35 -32.63 4.19
CA ILE A 140 40.14 -31.86 5.17
C ILE A 140 41.04 -32.81 5.97
N LYS A 141 40.49 -33.90 6.53
CA LYS A 141 41.31 -34.88 7.28
C LYS A 141 42.42 -35.49 6.42
N LYS A 142 42.15 -35.78 5.14
CA LYS A 142 43.17 -36.27 4.20
C LYS A 142 44.25 -35.21 3.94
N LYS A 143 43.86 -33.98 3.67
CA LYS A 143 44.80 -32.86 3.43
C LYS A 143 45.59 -32.50 4.69
N GLU A 144 44.98 -32.53 5.87
CA GLU A 144 45.66 -32.36 7.15
C GLU A 144 46.67 -33.48 7.41
N ALA A 145 46.34 -34.74 7.09
CA ALA A 145 47.28 -35.85 7.16
C ALA A 145 48.43 -35.72 6.16
N GLU A 146 48.18 -35.18 4.96
CA GLU A 146 49.24 -34.84 3.99
C GLU A 146 50.09 -33.66 4.45
N LEU A 147 49.50 -32.63 5.07
CA LEU A 147 50.22 -31.50 5.64
C LEU A 147 51.06 -31.91 6.85
N ALA A 148 50.54 -32.77 7.72
CA ALA A 148 51.29 -33.32 8.86
C ALA A 148 52.49 -34.17 8.42
N LYS A 149 52.40 -34.83 7.25
CA LYS A 149 53.53 -35.53 6.62
C LYS A 149 54.56 -34.58 6.00
N ARG A 150 54.18 -33.32 5.73
CA ARG A 150 55.09 -32.24 5.29
C ARG A 150 55.58 -31.48 6.52
N ALA A 151 56.64 -31.96 7.14
CA ALA A 151 57.13 -31.46 8.43
C ALA A 151 57.64 -29.99 8.44
N GLU A 152 57.66 -29.27 7.33
CA GLU A 152 57.89 -27.82 7.32
C GLU A 152 57.00 -27.12 6.28
N PRO A 153 56.36 -25.97 6.59
CA PRO A 153 55.72 -25.14 5.59
C PRO A 153 56.79 -24.70 4.57
N PRO A 154 56.51 -24.75 3.25
CA PRO A 154 57.47 -24.28 2.26
C PRO A 154 57.82 -22.83 2.59
N LYS A 155 59.12 -22.55 2.77
CA LYS A 155 59.62 -21.19 2.97
C LYS A 155 59.00 -20.30 1.87
N PRO A 156 58.34 -19.18 2.22
CA PRO A 156 57.67 -18.35 1.22
C PRO A 156 58.69 -18.01 0.13
N ALA A 157 58.35 -18.33 -1.11
CA ALA A 157 59.24 -18.07 -2.23
C ALA A 157 59.57 -16.57 -2.24
N ALA A 158 60.84 -16.25 -1.95
CA ALA A 158 61.33 -14.89 -1.98
C ALA A 158 61.28 -14.40 -3.43
N LEU A 159 60.62 -13.26 -3.65
CA LEU A 159 60.52 -12.67 -4.97
C LEU A 159 61.77 -11.81 -5.20
N GLN A 160 62.77 -12.43 -5.83
CA GLN A 160 64.03 -11.76 -6.12
C GLN A 160 63.87 -10.75 -7.26
N VAL A 161 64.06 -9.48 -6.97
CA VAL A 161 64.06 -8.42 -7.99
C VAL A 161 65.41 -8.42 -8.69
N ARG A 162 65.41 -8.60 -10.01
CA ARG A 162 66.64 -8.60 -10.82
C ARG A 162 66.83 -7.25 -11.52
N PRO A 163 68.07 -6.74 -11.62
CA PRO A 163 68.35 -5.57 -12.44
C PRO A 163 68.04 -5.88 -13.91
N SER A 164 67.27 -5.00 -14.55
CA SER A 164 66.98 -5.06 -15.99
C SER A 164 67.49 -3.78 -16.65
N GLY A 165 68.50 -3.90 -17.51
CA GLY A 165 69.08 -2.80 -18.30
C GLY A 165 70.56 -2.46 -18.02
N SER A 166 71.24 -1.92 -19.04
CA SER A 166 72.71 -1.68 -19.09
C SER A 166 73.21 -0.34 -18.51
N SER A 167 72.62 0.20 -17.43
CA SER A 167 73.14 1.44 -16.83
C SER A 167 73.76 1.18 -15.47
N ALA A 168 75.09 1.06 -15.43
CA ALA A 168 75.89 0.98 -14.21
C ALA A 168 75.90 2.30 -13.40
N THR A 169 75.37 3.39 -13.96
CA THR A 169 75.43 4.74 -13.39
C THR A 169 74.14 5.19 -12.68
N THR A 170 73.05 4.42 -12.79
CA THR A 170 71.77 4.78 -12.17
C THR A 170 71.71 4.26 -10.73
N ARG A 171 71.23 5.08 -9.79
CA ARG A 171 71.01 4.68 -8.39
C ARG A 171 69.51 4.47 -8.14
N PRO A 172 69.02 3.22 -8.11
CA PRO A 172 67.61 2.94 -7.90
C PRO A 172 67.25 2.99 -6.42
N HIS A 173 66.15 3.66 -6.12
CA HIS A 173 65.48 3.68 -4.82
C HIS A 173 64.17 2.90 -4.94
N PHE A 174 63.86 2.03 -3.98
CA PHE A 174 62.74 1.10 -4.10
C PHE A 174 61.58 1.46 -3.19
N VAL A 175 60.37 1.47 -3.76
CA VAL A 175 59.12 1.66 -3.03
C VAL A 175 58.14 0.60 -3.48
N GLU A 176 57.64 -0.19 -2.54
CA GLU A 176 56.62 -1.19 -2.84
C GLU A 176 55.21 -0.61 -2.68
N ILE A 177 54.37 -0.91 -3.66
CA ILE A 177 53.01 -0.41 -3.77
C ILE A 177 52.05 -1.60 -3.63
N SER A 178 51.18 -1.51 -2.63
CA SER A 178 50.09 -2.44 -2.39
C SER A 178 48.77 -1.68 -2.20
N GLU A 179 47.66 -2.41 -2.15
CA GLU A 179 46.36 -1.86 -1.71
C GLU A 179 46.41 -1.35 -0.26
N ARG A 180 47.23 -1.97 0.60
CA ARG A 180 47.36 -1.58 2.01
C ARG A 180 48.13 -0.28 2.23
N GLY A 181 49.00 0.10 1.28
CA GLY A 181 49.88 1.25 1.47
C GLY A 181 51.14 1.20 0.62
N VAL A 182 52.03 2.14 0.95
CA VAL A 182 53.33 2.36 0.32
C VAL A 182 54.43 1.95 1.29
N TYR A 183 55.28 1.01 0.90
CA TYR A 183 56.35 0.45 1.73
C TYR A 183 57.70 1.01 1.27
N LEU A 184 58.44 1.66 2.17
CA LEU A 184 59.74 2.27 1.83
C LEU A 184 60.90 1.30 2.08
N HIS A 185 61.53 0.79 1.03
CA HIS A 185 62.66 -0.12 1.17
C HIS A 185 63.97 0.67 1.28
N ARG A 186 64.40 0.96 2.52
CA ARG A 186 65.64 1.72 2.83
C ARG A 186 66.83 0.83 3.20
N SER A 187 66.57 -0.28 3.89
CA SER A 187 67.58 -1.25 4.34
C SER A 187 67.23 -2.66 3.88
N LEU A 188 68.25 -3.52 3.80
CA LEU A 188 68.06 -4.95 3.53
C LEU A 188 67.60 -5.74 4.77
N THR A 189 67.90 -5.25 5.97
CA THR A 189 67.70 -5.98 7.22
C THR A 189 66.45 -5.52 7.98
N GLN A 190 66.04 -4.27 7.80
CA GLN A 190 64.86 -3.70 8.48
C GLN A 190 63.59 -3.88 7.65
N GLU A 191 62.47 -4.10 8.34
CA GLU A 191 61.16 -4.10 7.68
C GLU A 191 60.82 -2.70 7.17
N PRO A 192 60.33 -2.57 5.92
CA PRO A 192 60.04 -1.27 5.34
C PRO A 192 58.85 -0.62 6.07
N PRO A 193 58.96 0.65 6.50
CA PRO A 193 57.85 1.36 7.10
C PRO A 193 56.69 1.48 6.10
N VAL A 194 55.48 1.33 6.61
CA VAL A 194 54.23 1.34 5.82
C VAL A 194 53.57 2.70 5.95
N ILE A 195 53.38 3.37 4.82
CA ILE A 195 52.68 4.65 4.73
C ILE A 195 51.28 4.39 4.17
N PRO A 196 50.22 4.67 4.95
CA PRO A 196 48.86 4.59 4.46
C PRO A 196 48.64 5.51 3.26
N VAL A 197 47.89 5.03 2.27
CA VAL A 197 47.62 5.76 1.03
C VAL A 197 47.00 7.14 1.30
N ALA A 198 46.07 7.22 2.25
CA ALA A 198 45.37 8.44 2.62
C ALA A 198 46.28 9.55 3.17
N SER A 199 47.43 9.20 3.77
CA SER A 199 48.37 10.17 4.36
C SER A 199 49.62 10.37 3.51
N LEU A 200 49.70 9.76 2.32
CA LEU A 200 50.91 9.75 1.49
C LEU A 200 51.38 11.15 1.08
N ASN A 201 50.45 12.07 0.80
CA ASN A 201 50.75 13.44 0.39
C ASN A 201 51.29 14.33 1.55
N GLN A 202 51.01 13.96 2.79
CA GLN A 202 51.38 14.71 4.00
C GLN A 202 52.44 13.98 4.83
N SER A 203 52.82 12.76 4.45
CA SER A 203 53.76 11.94 5.19
C SER A 203 55.15 12.58 5.21
N PRO A 204 55.67 12.98 6.39
CA PRO A 204 57.02 13.52 6.51
C PRO A 204 58.07 12.51 6.04
N GLU A 205 57.88 11.23 6.34
CA GLU A 205 58.80 10.14 5.98
C GLU A 205 58.95 9.98 4.46
N PHE A 206 57.85 10.14 3.72
CA PHE A 206 57.89 10.07 2.25
C PHE A 206 58.54 11.31 1.65
N ILE A 207 58.26 12.49 2.20
CA ILE A 207 58.85 13.75 1.73
C ILE A 207 60.36 13.79 1.99
N GLU A 208 60.80 13.35 3.16
CA GLU A 208 62.23 13.23 3.49
C GLU A 208 62.94 12.24 2.55
N PHE A 209 62.27 11.13 2.22
CA PHE A 209 62.78 10.17 1.25
C PHE A 209 62.94 10.80 -0.14
N LEU A 210 61.94 11.55 -0.62
CA LEU A 210 62.05 12.28 -1.89
C LEU A 210 63.15 13.34 -1.86
N LYS A 211 63.34 14.04 -0.73
CA LYS A 211 64.43 15.00 -0.53
C LYS A 211 65.79 14.34 -0.61
N MET A 212 65.95 13.18 0.02
CA MET A 212 67.18 12.38 -0.05
C MET A 212 67.45 11.95 -1.50
N ILE A 213 66.45 11.41 -2.20
CA ILE A 213 66.56 11.01 -3.61
C ILE A 213 66.96 12.19 -4.50
N ALA A 214 66.33 13.35 -4.32
CA ALA A 214 66.62 14.56 -5.09
C ALA A 214 68.04 15.11 -4.86
N SER A 215 68.64 14.84 -3.70
CA SER A 215 70.01 15.27 -3.38
C SER A 215 71.10 14.45 -4.09
N GLN A 216 70.74 13.32 -4.70
CA GLN A 216 71.68 12.41 -5.34
C GLN A 216 71.67 12.56 -6.87
N PRO A 217 72.83 12.50 -7.55
CA PRO A 217 72.86 12.42 -9.00
C PRO A 217 72.35 11.06 -9.49
N TYR A 218 71.65 11.04 -10.63
CA TYR A 218 71.06 9.83 -11.26
C TYR A 218 69.98 9.14 -10.40
N ASN A 219 69.05 9.95 -9.90
CA ASN A 219 67.98 9.64 -8.96
C ASN A 219 66.77 8.95 -9.61
N ARG A 220 66.74 7.61 -9.61
CA ARG A 220 65.55 6.84 -9.99
C ARG A 220 64.79 6.31 -8.80
N LEU A 221 63.47 6.49 -8.83
CA LEU A 221 62.54 5.87 -7.88
C LEU A 221 61.78 4.74 -8.60
N ILE A 222 61.97 3.50 -8.18
CA ILE A 222 61.31 2.33 -8.75
C ILE A 222 60.15 1.91 -7.86
N PHE A 223 58.94 1.97 -8.43
CA PHE A 223 57.74 1.43 -7.82
C PHE A 223 57.61 -0.07 -8.10
N LEU A 224 57.70 -0.87 -7.05
CA LEU A 224 57.44 -2.30 -7.08
C LEU A 224 55.94 -2.54 -6.87
N VAL A 225 55.20 -2.83 -7.94
CA VAL A 225 53.73 -2.82 -7.93
C VAL A 225 53.20 -4.24 -7.75
N ARG A 226 52.48 -4.49 -6.65
CA ARG A 226 51.81 -5.78 -6.41
C ARG A 226 50.61 -5.96 -7.34
N GLY A 227 50.32 -7.21 -7.68
CA GLY A 227 49.15 -7.60 -8.49
C GLY A 227 47.79 -7.53 -7.78
N THR A 228 47.66 -6.74 -6.70
CA THR A 228 46.41 -6.60 -5.95
C THR A 228 45.47 -5.58 -6.61
N PRO A 229 44.13 -5.74 -6.55
CA PRO A 229 43.16 -4.87 -7.24
C PRO A 229 43.33 -3.37 -6.96
N GLY A 230 43.72 -2.98 -5.74
CA GLY A 230 43.93 -1.58 -5.36
C GLY A 230 45.30 -0.96 -5.68
N ALA A 231 46.30 -1.75 -6.10
CA ALA A 231 47.69 -1.26 -6.23
C ALA A 231 47.88 -0.21 -7.33
N VAL A 232 47.11 -0.29 -8.42
CA VAL A 232 47.18 0.69 -9.52
C VAL A 232 46.72 2.07 -9.06
N LYS A 233 45.71 2.13 -8.19
CA LYS A 233 45.23 3.38 -7.62
C LYS A 233 46.30 4.01 -6.74
N THR A 234 46.87 3.23 -5.82
CA THR A 234 47.97 3.67 -4.95
C THR A 234 49.18 4.15 -5.76
N LEU A 235 49.52 3.47 -6.86
CA LEU A 235 50.62 3.86 -7.75
C LEU A 235 50.38 5.24 -8.38
N ASN A 236 49.16 5.51 -8.84
CA ASN A 236 48.81 6.78 -9.45
C ASN A 236 48.91 7.94 -8.44
N GLU A 237 48.45 7.70 -7.20
CA GLU A 237 48.56 8.66 -6.11
C GLU A 237 50.03 8.93 -5.73
N ALA A 238 50.83 7.87 -5.55
CA ALA A 238 52.26 7.98 -5.27
C ALA A 238 53.03 8.71 -6.38
N THR A 239 52.73 8.38 -7.64
CA THR A 239 53.32 9.06 -8.81
C THR A 239 52.93 10.54 -8.84
N GLY A 240 51.68 10.86 -8.49
CA GLY A 240 51.17 12.23 -8.38
C GLY A 240 51.91 13.05 -7.33
N VAL A 241 52.21 12.46 -6.17
CA VAL A 241 52.98 13.11 -5.11
C VAL A 241 54.41 13.42 -5.57
N VAL A 242 55.08 12.47 -6.23
CA VAL A 242 56.44 12.68 -6.77
C VAL A 242 56.46 13.78 -7.83
N ALA A 243 55.48 13.78 -8.75
CA ALA A 243 55.34 14.82 -9.76
C ALA A 243 55.02 16.20 -9.15
N GLY A 244 54.25 16.24 -8.05
CA GLY A 244 54.01 17.46 -7.27
C GLY A 244 55.31 17.97 -6.62
N TYR A 245 56.07 17.08 -5.99
CA TYR A 245 57.34 17.41 -5.35
C TYR A 245 58.37 17.95 -6.36
N ASN A 246 58.52 17.31 -7.52
CA ASN A 246 59.40 17.75 -8.59
C ASN A 246 59.06 19.17 -9.07
N ARG A 247 57.77 19.46 -9.29
CA ARG A 247 57.32 20.80 -9.71
C ARG A 247 57.55 21.87 -8.64
N ALA A 248 57.33 21.54 -7.37
CA ALA A 248 57.47 22.49 -6.26
C ALA A 248 58.93 22.83 -5.95
N ASN A 249 59.84 21.87 -6.10
CA ASN A 249 61.24 22.00 -5.68
C ASN A 249 62.24 22.11 -6.83
N GLY A 250 61.78 22.08 -8.09
CA GLY A 250 62.65 22.11 -9.27
C GLY A 250 63.54 20.87 -9.40
N THR A 251 63.12 19.74 -8.85
CA THR A 251 63.88 18.47 -8.86
C THR A 251 63.42 17.57 -10.00
N GLU A 252 64.28 16.64 -10.43
CA GLU A 252 63.99 15.70 -11.51
C GLU A 252 64.08 14.25 -11.05
N ILE A 253 63.23 13.84 -10.09
CA ILE A 253 63.14 12.43 -9.69
C ILE A 253 62.41 11.65 -10.79
N ILE A 254 63.04 10.61 -11.33
CA ILE A 254 62.49 9.82 -12.44
C ILE A 254 61.78 8.55 -11.89
N PRO A 255 60.43 8.45 -12.00
CA PRO A 255 59.70 7.28 -11.56
C PRO A 255 59.77 6.13 -12.58
N GLY A 256 60.19 4.95 -12.13
CA GLY A 256 60.12 3.66 -12.83
C GLY A 256 59.06 2.75 -12.22
N ARG A 257 58.60 1.75 -12.98
CA ARG A 257 57.55 0.81 -12.55
C ARG A 257 58.00 -0.61 -12.83
N LEU A 258 57.87 -1.49 -11.83
CA LEU A 258 58.16 -2.91 -11.96
C LEU A 258 57.00 -3.74 -11.35
N PRO A 259 56.24 -4.49 -12.15
CA PRO A 259 55.20 -5.37 -11.62
C PRO A 259 55.81 -6.58 -10.91
N LEU A 260 55.29 -6.90 -9.73
CA LEU A 260 55.69 -8.05 -8.93
C LEU A 260 54.66 -9.18 -9.06
N PRO A 261 55.02 -10.35 -9.63
CA PRO A 261 54.14 -11.50 -9.67
C PRO A 261 54.07 -12.18 -8.29
N GLY A 262 52.98 -11.93 -7.55
CA GLY A 262 52.67 -12.61 -6.29
C GLY A 262 52.91 -11.79 -5.01
N GLU A 263 52.67 -12.43 -3.86
CA GLU A 263 52.66 -11.81 -2.52
C GLU A 263 53.87 -12.20 -1.66
N GLY A 264 54.87 -12.88 -2.22
CA GLY A 264 56.09 -13.24 -1.51
C GLY A 264 56.90 -12.04 -1.03
N LYS A 265 57.75 -12.23 -0.02
CA LYS A 265 58.66 -11.19 0.50
C LYS A 265 59.56 -10.71 -0.65
N VAL A 266 59.66 -9.39 -0.82
CA VAL A 266 60.57 -8.79 -1.80
C VAL A 266 62.00 -9.03 -1.34
N ASP A 267 62.82 -9.58 -2.22
CA ASP A 267 64.25 -9.73 -2.00
C ASP A 267 65.02 -8.76 -2.92
N LEU A 268 65.71 -7.80 -2.29
CA LEU A 268 66.52 -6.76 -2.92
C LEU A 268 68.02 -6.98 -2.73
N GLN A 269 68.48 -8.19 -2.34
CA GLN A 269 69.90 -8.49 -2.10
C GLN A 269 70.83 -8.08 -3.25
N LEU A 270 70.37 -8.17 -4.50
CA LEU A 270 71.15 -7.77 -5.67
C LEU A 270 71.41 -6.25 -5.75
N PHE A 271 70.73 -5.46 -4.93
CA PHE A 271 70.86 -4.00 -4.82
C PHE A 271 71.47 -3.56 -3.47
N ALA A 272 72.11 -4.48 -2.73
CA ALA A 272 72.73 -4.21 -1.44
C ALA A 272 73.62 -2.96 -1.40
N GLN A 273 74.33 -2.68 -2.50
CA GLN A 273 75.21 -1.52 -2.63
C GLN A 273 74.49 -0.16 -2.64
N TYR A 274 73.16 -0.14 -2.78
CA TYR A 274 72.33 1.08 -2.82
C TYR A 274 71.38 1.21 -1.62
N LEU A 275 71.31 0.19 -0.78
CA LEU A 275 70.50 0.16 0.42
C LEU A 275 71.39 0.31 1.65
N GLU A 276 70.82 0.82 2.74
CA GLU A 276 71.49 0.81 4.02
C GLU A 276 71.68 -0.66 4.49
N PRO A 277 72.79 -0.97 5.18
CA PRO A 277 73.00 -2.30 5.76
C PRO A 277 71.87 -2.73 6.72
#